data_AF-A0A1Q9AYR4-F1
#
_entry.id   AF-A0A1Q9AYR4-F1
#
_cell.length_a   1.000
_cell.length_b   1.000
_cell.length_c   1.000
_cell.angle_alpha   90.00
_cell.angle_beta   90.00
_cell.angle_gamma   90.00
#
_symmetry.space_group_name_H-M   'P 1'
#
loop_
_entity.id
_entity.type
_entity.pdbx_description
1 polymer ?
#
loop_
_entity_poly.entity_id
_entity_poly.type
_entity_poly.pdbx_seq_one_letter_code
_entity_poly.pdbx_strand_id
1 'polypeptide(L)'
;MGRALTIRQDFTADDLRQLARKSRDAALSRRLLALSVIYDGGSRSQAASMGGVGLQIVRDWVERFNRNGPDGLRTGKAKGRARRLNDEQRKALVAAVEKGPVPYLDGVVRWRLVDLVHWLWQEHRISVSRQTLGRELNAMGYHKLTARPKHHAQDPQAMEDFKKTSPPQWQRSPPGQHEEGGKKSGSKRRLA
;
A
#
# COMPACT_ATOMS: atom_id res chain seq x y z
N MET A 1 27.36 -8.01 -33.15
CA MET A 1 27.19 -6.84 -34.04
C MET A 1 26.12 -5.93 -33.46
N GLY A 2 26.49 -4.79 -32.86
CA GLY A 2 25.54 -3.87 -32.24
C GLY A 2 24.90 -2.94 -33.26
N ARG A 3 23.58 -3.02 -33.44
CA ARG A 3 22.81 -2.11 -34.31
C ARG A 3 22.98 -0.67 -33.82
N ALA A 4 23.31 0.26 -34.72
CA ALA A 4 23.32 1.68 -34.40
C ALA A 4 21.91 2.10 -33.97
N LEU A 5 21.75 2.48 -32.71
CA LEU A 5 20.51 3.05 -32.22
C LEU A 5 20.42 4.49 -32.69
N THR A 6 19.49 4.74 -33.62
CA THR A 6 19.07 6.07 -34.03
C THR A 6 18.26 6.68 -32.89
N ILE A 7 18.65 7.87 -32.43
CA ILE A 7 17.85 8.63 -31.47
C ILE A 7 16.75 9.39 -32.22
N ARG A 8 15.59 9.58 -31.59
CA ARG A 8 14.48 10.37 -32.15
C ARG A 8 14.97 11.77 -32.57
N GLN A 9 14.37 12.38 -33.59
CA GLN A 9 14.85 13.67 -34.15
C GLN A 9 13.93 14.86 -33.84
N ASP A 10 12.92 14.64 -33.01
CA ASP A 10 11.98 15.67 -32.54
C ASP A 10 12.54 16.55 -31.42
N PHE A 11 13.76 16.28 -30.95
CA PHE A 11 14.46 17.06 -29.93
C PHE A 11 15.86 17.44 -30.39
N THR A 12 16.37 18.52 -29.81
CA THR A 12 17.76 18.95 -29.93
C THR A 12 18.52 18.74 -28.62
N ALA A 13 19.85 18.82 -28.67
CA ALA A 13 20.67 18.80 -27.46
C ALA A 13 20.28 19.93 -26.49
N ASP A 14 19.94 21.11 -27.00
CA ASP A 14 19.52 22.25 -26.19
C ASP A 14 18.17 22.04 -25.51
N ASP A 15 17.21 21.40 -26.18
CA ASP A 15 15.93 21.04 -25.56
C ASP A 15 16.14 20.14 -24.35
N LEU A 16 17.03 19.14 -24.45
CA LEU A 16 17.35 18.25 -23.35
C LEU A 16 18.06 18.98 -22.20
N ARG A 17 18.98 19.91 -22.51
CA ARG A 17 19.63 20.74 -21.49
C ARG A 17 18.62 21.66 -20.78
N GLN A 18 17.68 22.24 -21.52
CA GLN A 18 16.60 23.05 -20.94
C GLN A 18 15.69 22.21 -20.04
N LEU A 19 15.27 21.02 -20.49
CA LEU A 19 14.48 20.09 -19.68
C LEU A 19 15.23 19.64 -18.42
N ALA A 20 16.54 19.38 -18.52
CA ALA A 20 17.37 19.02 -17.39
C ALA A 20 17.46 20.14 -16.35
N ARG A 21 17.58 21.40 -16.78
CA ARG A 21 17.59 22.59 -15.90
C ARG A 21 16.24 22.83 -15.21
N LYS A 22 15.13 22.55 -15.90
CA LYS A 22 13.77 22.70 -15.36
C LYS A 22 13.37 21.57 -14.40
N SER A 23 14.04 20.41 -14.50
CA SER A 23 13.73 19.23 -13.68
C SER A 23 14.24 19.38 -12.25
N ARG A 24 13.38 19.02 -11.28
CA ARG A 24 13.75 18.88 -9.85
C ARG A 24 14.32 17.49 -9.51
N ASP A 25 14.19 16.53 -10.42
CA ASP A 25 14.72 15.18 -10.25
C ASP A 25 16.14 15.10 -10.82
N ALA A 26 17.13 14.99 -9.92
CA ALA A 26 18.54 14.93 -10.28
C ALA A 26 18.90 13.71 -11.14
N ALA A 27 18.19 12.57 -10.97
CA ALA A 27 18.41 11.39 -11.79
C ALA A 27 17.89 11.61 -13.21
N LEU A 28 16.73 12.26 -13.36
CA LEU A 28 16.20 12.66 -14.67
C LEU A 28 17.13 13.66 -15.35
N SER A 29 17.58 14.70 -14.64
CA SER A 29 18.49 15.71 -15.19
C SER A 29 19.78 15.09 -15.70
N ARG A 30 20.37 14.15 -14.94
CA ARG A 30 21.59 13.43 -15.36
C ARG A 30 21.38 12.62 -16.65
N ARG A 31 20.24 11.93 -16.77
CA ARG A 31 19.89 11.13 -17.96
C ARG A 31 19.70 12.01 -19.19
N LEU A 32 19.03 13.15 -19.03
CA LEU A 32 18.82 14.12 -20.10
C LEU A 32 20.15 14.73 -20.57
N LEU A 33 21.06 15.07 -19.66
CA LEU A 33 22.40 15.56 -20.00
C LEU A 33 23.28 14.50 -20.67
N ALA A 34 23.16 13.24 -20.26
CA ALA A 34 23.85 12.15 -20.94
C ALA A 34 23.36 11.99 -22.40
N LEU A 35 22.05 12.09 -22.63
CA LEU A 35 21.50 12.02 -23.99
C LEU A 35 21.81 13.27 -24.83
N SER A 36 21.93 14.46 -24.24
CA SER A 36 22.28 15.67 -25.00
C SER A 36 23.65 15.52 -25.69
N VAL A 37 24.60 14.83 -25.05
CA VAL A 37 25.91 14.50 -25.65
C VAL A 37 25.76 13.70 -26.94
N ILE A 38 24.80 12.77 -27.00
CA ILE A 38 24.53 11.98 -28.21
C ILE A 38 23.93 12.85 -29.31
N TYR A 39 23.07 13.81 -28.95
CA TYR A 39 22.53 14.78 -29.91
C TYR A 39 23.58 15.74 -30.45
N ASP A 40 24.61 16.10 -29.66
CA ASP A 40 25.76 16.88 -30.13
C ASP A 40 26.73 16.06 -31.03
N GLY A 41 26.38 14.82 -31.38
CA GLY A 41 27.24 13.91 -32.16
C GLY A 41 28.31 13.20 -31.33
N GLY A 42 28.27 13.31 -30.00
CA GLY A 42 29.16 12.62 -29.09
C GLY A 42 28.94 11.10 -29.05
N SER A 43 29.97 10.37 -28.64
CA SER A 43 29.93 8.92 -28.54
C SER A 43 29.09 8.44 -27.35
N ARG A 44 28.60 7.19 -27.43
CA ARG A 44 27.91 6.53 -26.30
C ARG A 44 28.81 6.43 -25.06
N SER A 45 30.13 6.34 -25.24
CA SER A 45 31.11 6.32 -24.15
C SER A 45 31.19 7.67 -23.43
N GLN A 46 31.13 8.79 -24.16
CA GLN A 46 31.07 10.12 -23.56
C GLN A 46 29.75 10.33 -22.82
N ALA A 47 28.62 9.90 -23.41
CA ALA A 47 27.32 9.93 -22.75
C ALA A 47 27.30 9.07 -21.46
N ALA A 48 27.93 7.89 -21.49
CA ALA A 48 28.09 7.00 -20.34
C ALA A 48 28.90 7.66 -19.21
N SER A 49 30.02 8.30 -19.56
CA SER A 49 30.85 9.07 -18.64
C SER A 49 30.06 10.23 -18.01
N MET A 50 29.35 11.02 -18.83
CA MET A 50 28.49 12.12 -18.36
C MET A 50 27.36 11.62 -17.45
N GLY A 51 26.78 10.47 -17.78
CA GLY A 51 25.72 9.83 -16.99
C GLY A 51 26.20 9.10 -15.74
N GLY A 52 27.51 8.83 -15.62
CA GLY A 52 28.08 7.97 -14.58
C GLY A 52 27.55 6.53 -14.63
N VAL A 53 27.31 5.99 -15.83
CA VAL A 53 26.70 4.68 -16.05
C VAL A 53 27.43 3.88 -17.12
N GLY A 54 27.16 2.57 -17.23
CA GLY A 54 27.69 1.74 -18.32
C GLY A 54 27.00 1.96 -19.67
N LEU A 55 27.68 1.56 -20.76
CA LEU A 55 27.19 1.69 -22.14
C LEU A 55 25.79 1.06 -22.36
N GLN A 56 25.52 -0.08 -21.72
CA GLN A 56 24.23 -0.75 -21.83
C GLN A 56 23.09 0.07 -21.23
N ILE A 57 23.34 0.80 -20.14
CA ILE A 57 22.34 1.66 -19.51
C ILE A 57 22.01 2.86 -20.40
N VAL A 58 23.03 3.46 -21.05
CA VAL A 58 22.81 4.54 -22.03
C VAL A 58 21.96 4.03 -23.20
N ARG A 59 22.23 2.81 -23.68
CA ARG A 59 21.41 2.17 -24.70
C ARG A 59 19.96 2.02 -24.24
N ASP A 60 19.72 1.50 -23.04
CA ASP A 60 18.37 1.36 -22.48
C ASP A 60 17.67 2.71 -22.34
N TRP A 61 18.40 3.78 -21.99
CA TRP A 61 17.87 5.14 -21.95
C TRP A 61 17.45 5.63 -23.33
N VAL A 62 18.27 5.43 -24.37
CA VAL A 62 17.92 5.78 -25.75
C VAL A 62 16.67 5.02 -26.20
N GLU A 63 16.57 3.72 -25.93
CA GLU A 63 15.39 2.91 -26.31
C GLU A 63 14.11 3.38 -25.59
N ARG A 64 14.19 3.72 -24.29
CA ARG A 64 13.05 4.27 -23.54
C ARG A 64 12.67 5.67 -24.01
N PHE A 65 13.67 6.50 -24.28
CA PHE A 65 13.48 7.86 -24.79
C PHE A 65 12.82 7.83 -26.18
N ASN A 66 13.26 6.94 -27.06
CA ASN A 66 12.66 6.80 -28.39
C ASN A 66 11.19 6.37 -28.34
N ARG A 67 10.78 5.61 -27.32
CA ARG A 67 9.41 5.13 -27.16
C ARG A 67 8.47 6.18 -26.58
N ASN A 68 8.91 6.89 -25.55
CA ASN A 68 8.04 7.71 -24.69
C ASN A 68 8.55 9.16 -24.50
N GLY A 69 9.57 9.58 -25.25
CA GLY A 69 10.22 10.88 -25.11
C GLY A 69 10.90 11.08 -23.75
N PRO A 70 10.99 12.34 -23.27
CA PRO A 70 11.58 12.68 -21.97
C PRO A 70 10.93 11.96 -20.78
N ASP A 71 9.62 11.68 -20.86
CA ASP A 71 8.91 10.97 -19.79
C ASP A 71 9.33 9.50 -19.68
N GLY A 72 9.84 8.89 -20.76
CA GLY A 72 10.43 7.55 -20.74
C GLY A 72 11.68 7.44 -19.86
N LEU A 73 12.34 8.55 -19.58
CA LEU A 73 13.52 8.60 -18.70
C LEU A 73 13.16 8.77 -17.22
N ARG A 74 11.89 9.05 -16.89
CA ARG A 74 11.44 9.14 -15.50
C ARG A 74 11.44 7.73 -14.89
N THR A 75 12.06 7.58 -13.72
CA THR A 75 11.85 6.37 -12.94
C THR A 75 10.48 6.46 -12.28
N GLY A 76 9.51 5.71 -12.80
CA GLY A 76 8.25 5.50 -12.08
C GLY A 76 8.52 4.85 -10.72
N LYS A 77 7.73 5.20 -9.70
CA LYS A 77 7.71 4.43 -8.45
C LYS A 77 7.35 3.00 -8.82
N ALA A 78 8.20 2.04 -8.45
CA ALA A 78 7.88 0.63 -8.64
C ALA A 78 6.50 0.37 -8.01
N LYS A 79 5.57 -0.18 -8.78
CA LYS A 79 4.30 -0.68 -8.23
C LYS A 79 4.72 -1.70 -7.18
N GLY A 80 4.47 -1.37 -5.90
CA GLY A 80 4.87 -2.24 -4.80
C GLY A 80 4.35 -3.67 -5.01
N ARG A 81 4.92 -4.63 -4.29
CA ARG A 81 4.52 -6.04 -4.40
C ARG A 81 2.99 -6.17 -4.42
N ALA A 82 2.47 -6.79 -5.47
CA ALA A 82 1.03 -7.00 -5.60
C ALA A 82 0.51 -7.68 -4.32
N ARG A 83 -0.65 -7.22 -3.83
CA ARG A 83 -1.31 -7.84 -2.67
C ARG A 83 -1.56 -9.31 -2.99
N ARG A 84 -1.38 -10.18 -1.99
CA ARG A 84 -1.46 -11.64 -2.21
C ARG A 84 -2.86 -12.12 -2.58
N LEU A 85 -3.90 -11.35 -2.25
CA LEU A 85 -5.26 -11.56 -2.71
C LEU A 85 -5.61 -10.55 -3.80
N ASN A 86 -6.15 -11.04 -4.91
CA ASN A 86 -6.78 -10.20 -5.94
C ASN A 86 -8.17 -9.73 -5.47
N ASP A 87 -8.80 -8.84 -6.24
CA ASP A 87 -10.10 -8.26 -5.84
C ASP A 87 -11.26 -9.25 -5.90
N GLU A 88 -11.18 -10.28 -6.76
CA GLU A 88 -12.19 -11.34 -6.84
C GLU A 88 -12.15 -12.25 -5.62
N GLN A 89 -10.96 -12.69 -5.21
CA GLN A 89 -10.71 -13.49 -4.01
C GLN A 89 -11.09 -12.71 -2.76
N ARG A 90 -10.88 -11.40 -2.75
CA ARG A 90 -11.34 -10.51 -1.69
C ARG A 90 -12.87 -10.54 -1.55
N LYS A 91 -13.60 -10.43 -2.66
CA LYS A 91 -15.06 -10.51 -2.68
C LYS A 91 -15.56 -11.89 -2.23
N ALA A 92 -14.93 -12.97 -2.72
CA ALA A 92 -15.27 -14.33 -2.31
C ALA A 92 -15.05 -14.55 -0.81
N LEU A 93 -13.93 -14.06 -0.27
CA LEU A 93 -13.64 -14.11 1.17
C LEU A 93 -14.70 -13.37 1.99
N VAL A 94 -15.12 -12.18 1.56
CA VAL A 94 -16.18 -11.41 2.22
C VAL A 94 -17.49 -12.18 2.22
N ALA A 95 -17.91 -12.72 1.06
CA ALA A 95 -19.12 -13.51 0.95
C ALA A 95 -19.10 -14.76 1.85
N ALA A 96 -17.95 -15.44 1.96
CA ALA A 96 -17.78 -16.60 2.83
C ALA A 96 -17.87 -16.23 4.33
N VAL A 97 -17.31 -15.08 4.72
CA VAL A 97 -17.40 -14.57 6.09
C VAL A 97 -18.84 -14.18 6.44
N GLU A 98 -19.56 -13.51 5.53
CA GLU A 98 -20.95 -13.09 5.73
C GLU A 98 -21.93 -14.27 5.76
N LYS A 99 -21.74 -15.26 4.88
CA LYS A 99 -22.56 -16.48 4.85
C LYS A 99 -22.38 -17.33 6.12
N GLY A 100 -21.23 -17.21 6.78
CA GLY A 100 -20.86 -18.05 7.92
C GLY A 100 -20.47 -19.47 7.48
N PRO A 101 -19.87 -20.26 8.38
CA PRO A 101 -19.46 -21.62 8.07
C PRO A 101 -20.69 -22.53 7.99
N VAL A 102 -20.63 -23.51 7.09
CA VAL A 102 -21.59 -24.59 7.00
C VAL A 102 -21.07 -25.73 7.89
N PRO A 103 -21.68 -26.02 9.06
CA PRO A 103 -21.07 -26.90 10.06
C PRO A 103 -20.72 -28.30 9.56
N TYR A 104 -21.53 -28.84 8.63
CA TYR A 104 -21.31 -30.17 8.05
C TYR A 104 -20.16 -30.21 7.02
N LEU A 105 -19.90 -29.12 6.30
CA LEU A 105 -18.85 -29.07 5.27
C LEU A 105 -17.54 -28.50 5.82
N ASP A 106 -17.62 -27.47 6.66
CA ASP A 106 -16.46 -26.74 7.17
C ASP A 106 -15.98 -27.25 8.54
N GLY A 107 -16.79 -28.07 9.22
CA GLY A 107 -16.44 -28.67 10.52
C GLY A 107 -16.32 -27.66 11.67
N VAL A 108 -16.72 -26.40 11.45
CA VAL A 108 -16.63 -25.31 12.43
C VAL A 108 -17.95 -24.57 12.58
N VAL A 109 -18.27 -24.19 13.81
CA VAL A 109 -19.48 -23.40 14.14
C VAL A 109 -19.26 -21.90 13.91
N ARG A 110 -18.00 -21.45 13.96
CA ARG A 110 -17.63 -20.05 13.71
C ARG A 110 -16.31 -20.00 12.94
N TRP A 111 -16.20 -19.05 12.02
CA TRP A 111 -14.94 -18.80 11.33
C TRP A 111 -13.86 -18.34 12.32
N ARG A 112 -12.74 -19.06 12.39
CA ARG A 112 -11.48 -18.52 12.91
C ARG A 112 -10.59 -18.16 11.74
N LEU A 113 -9.61 -17.28 11.97
CA LEU A 113 -8.63 -16.92 10.94
C LEU A 113 -7.87 -18.14 10.40
N VAL A 114 -7.65 -19.18 11.22
CA VAL A 114 -7.06 -20.45 10.75
C VAL A 114 -7.95 -21.17 9.73
N ASP A 115 -9.26 -21.15 9.97
CA ASP A 115 -10.24 -21.85 9.14
C ASP A 115 -10.40 -21.12 7.80
N LEU A 116 -10.45 -19.78 7.82
CA LEU A 116 -10.50 -18.98 6.59
C LEU A 116 -9.21 -19.09 5.76
N VAL A 117 -8.04 -19.26 6.38
CA VAL A 117 -6.80 -19.57 5.65
C VAL A 117 -6.91 -20.94 4.98
N HIS A 118 -7.46 -21.93 5.68
CA HIS A 118 -7.65 -23.28 5.12
C HIS A 118 -8.66 -23.25 3.97
N TRP A 119 -9.81 -22.60 4.16
CA TRP A 119 -10.84 -22.42 3.14
C TRP A 119 -10.27 -21.73 1.89
N LEU A 120 -9.48 -20.66 2.06
CA LEU A 120 -8.84 -19.96 0.94
C LEU A 120 -7.83 -20.85 0.19
N TRP A 121 -7.17 -21.77 0.89
CA TRP A 121 -6.33 -22.79 0.24
C TRP A 121 -7.17 -23.85 -0.49
N GLN A 122 -8.32 -24.25 0.05
CA GLN A 122 -9.18 -25.24 -0.58
C GLN A 122 -9.82 -24.73 -1.86
N GLU A 123 -10.43 -23.54 -1.80
CA GLU A 123 -11.19 -22.95 -2.90
C GLU A 123 -10.29 -22.30 -3.95
N HIS A 124 -9.25 -21.59 -3.52
CA HIS A 124 -8.45 -20.73 -4.40
C HIS A 124 -6.96 -21.10 -4.48
N ARG A 125 -6.51 -22.13 -3.73
CA ARG A 125 -5.10 -22.60 -3.70
C ARG A 125 -4.07 -21.50 -3.34
N ILE A 126 -4.47 -20.54 -2.51
CA ILE A 126 -3.62 -19.42 -2.11
C ILE A 126 -3.06 -19.64 -0.71
N SER A 127 -1.73 -19.71 -0.60
CA SER A 127 -1.08 -19.77 0.71
C SER A 127 -0.92 -18.35 1.29
N VAL A 128 -1.72 -18.06 2.31
CA VAL A 128 -1.71 -16.77 3.02
C VAL A 128 -1.49 -17.03 4.51
N SER A 129 -0.62 -16.24 5.16
CA SER A 129 -0.45 -16.36 6.61
C SER A 129 -1.66 -15.77 7.34
N ARG A 130 -1.97 -16.30 8.54
CA ARG A 130 -3.06 -15.78 9.40
C ARG A 130 -2.97 -14.27 9.64
N GLN A 131 -1.75 -13.75 9.79
CA GLN A 131 -1.51 -12.32 9.95
C GLN A 131 -1.86 -11.52 8.70
N THR A 132 -1.52 -12.04 7.51
CA THR A 132 -1.85 -11.37 6.24
C THR A 132 -3.36 -11.34 6.04
N LEU A 133 -4.04 -12.47 6.28
CA LEU A 133 -5.49 -12.55 6.19
C LEU A 133 -6.19 -11.63 7.21
N GLY A 134 -5.68 -11.57 8.45
CA GLY A 134 -6.20 -10.67 9.47
C GLY A 134 -6.01 -9.19 9.11
N ARG A 135 -4.88 -8.80 8.52
CA ARG A 135 -4.67 -7.44 7.99
C ARG A 135 -5.62 -7.12 6.84
N GLU A 136 -5.87 -8.10 5.96
CA GLU A 136 -6.78 -7.93 4.83
C GLU A 136 -8.22 -7.71 5.31
N LEU A 137 -8.69 -8.55 6.24
CA LEU A 137 -10.01 -8.42 6.86
C LEU A 137 -10.16 -7.08 7.59
N ASN A 138 -9.16 -6.66 8.37
CA ASN A 138 -9.16 -5.34 9.02
C ASN A 138 -9.23 -4.19 8.01
N ALA A 139 -8.50 -4.28 6.89
CA ALA A 139 -8.54 -3.27 5.82
C ALA A 139 -9.92 -3.19 5.15
N MET A 140 -10.71 -4.27 5.23
CA MET A 140 -12.09 -4.33 4.75
C MET A 140 -13.13 -3.98 5.83
N GLY A 141 -12.71 -3.61 7.04
CA GLY A 141 -13.60 -3.22 8.15
C GLY A 141 -14.05 -4.37 9.07
N TYR A 142 -13.57 -5.59 8.84
CA TYR A 142 -13.84 -6.75 9.68
C TYR A 142 -12.90 -6.76 10.89
N HIS A 143 -13.46 -6.97 12.08
CA HIS A 143 -12.70 -6.93 13.33
C HIS A 143 -13.20 -8.01 14.27
N LYS A 144 -12.26 -8.67 14.97
CA LYS A 144 -12.58 -9.67 15.98
C LYS A 144 -13.53 -9.08 17.04
N LEU A 145 -14.73 -9.65 17.15
CA LEU A 145 -15.61 -9.36 18.27
C LEU A 145 -15.13 -10.13 19.50
N THR A 146 -14.77 -9.38 20.54
CA THR A 146 -14.63 -9.93 21.90
C THR A 146 -15.84 -9.49 22.70
N ALA A 147 -16.56 -10.43 23.31
CA ALA A 147 -17.54 -10.10 24.32
C ALA A 147 -16.85 -9.32 25.44
N ARG A 148 -17.52 -8.31 26.02
CA ARG A 148 -17.06 -7.76 27.30
C ARG A 148 -17.31 -8.84 28.35
N PRO A 149 -16.29 -9.29 29.10
CA PRO A 149 -16.51 -10.24 30.19
C PRO A 149 -17.56 -9.66 31.14
N LYS A 150 -18.70 -10.34 31.27
CA LYS A 150 -19.68 -10.05 32.32
C LYS A 150 -19.38 -11.01 33.47
N HIS A 151 -19.18 -10.45 34.66
CA HIS A 151 -18.92 -11.25 35.86
C HIS A 151 -20.19 -12.05 36.21
N HIS A 152 -20.06 -13.34 36.50
CA HIS A 152 -21.20 -14.22 36.76
C HIS A 152 -21.96 -13.86 38.05
N ALA A 153 -21.32 -13.15 38.98
CA ALA A 153 -21.94 -12.64 40.21
C ALA A 153 -22.53 -11.22 40.06
N GLN A 154 -22.84 -10.78 38.85
CA GLN A 154 -23.43 -9.46 38.61
C GLN A 154 -24.95 -9.53 38.88
N ASP A 155 -25.37 -9.17 40.09
CA ASP A 155 -26.77 -9.10 40.48
C ASP A 155 -27.47 -7.94 39.73
N PRO A 156 -28.50 -8.22 38.90
CA PRO A 156 -29.26 -7.19 38.19
C PRO A 156 -29.91 -6.17 39.13
N GLN A 157 -30.31 -6.61 40.33
CA GLN A 157 -30.97 -5.77 41.31
C GLN A 157 -29.99 -4.77 41.92
N ALA A 158 -28.80 -5.23 42.32
CA ALA A 158 -27.73 -4.39 42.84
C ALA A 158 -27.25 -3.33 41.83
N MET A 159 -27.32 -3.63 40.53
CA MET A 159 -27.00 -2.65 39.47
C MET A 159 -28.06 -1.55 39.32
N GLU A 160 -29.34 -1.88 39.45
CA GLU A 160 -30.43 -0.91 39.36
C GLU A 160 -30.50 -0.01 40.61
N ASP A 161 -30.20 -0.55 41.78
CA ASP A 161 -30.09 0.21 43.03
C ASP A 161 -28.89 1.17 43.01
N PHE A 162 -27.75 0.73 42.49
CA PHE A 162 -26.56 1.58 42.32
C PHE A 162 -26.80 2.74 41.33
N LYS A 163 -27.53 2.49 40.23
CA LYS A 163 -27.87 3.54 39.25
C LYS A 163 -28.81 4.60 39.82
N LYS A 164 -29.70 4.24 40.75
CA LYS A 164 -30.69 5.17 41.34
C LYS A 164 -30.13 6.02 42.48
N THR A 165 -29.09 5.55 43.16
CA THR A 165 -28.57 6.19 44.40
C THR A 165 -27.32 7.04 44.18
N SER A 166 -26.83 7.15 42.94
CA SER A 166 -25.64 7.94 42.64
C SER A 166 -26.01 9.40 42.38
N PRO A 167 -25.68 10.37 43.25
CA PRO A 167 -25.89 11.77 42.95
C PRO A 167 -25.02 12.16 41.73
N PRO A 168 -25.50 13.07 40.84
CA PRO A 168 -24.72 13.55 39.71
C PRO A 168 -23.63 14.52 40.19
N GLN A 169 -22.62 14.02 40.90
CA GLN A 169 -21.42 14.79 41.23
C GLN A 169 -20.42 14.68 40.08
N TRP A 170 -20.77 15.30 38.96
CA TRP A 170 -19.80 15.60 37.90
C TRP A 170 -20.04 17.01 37.38
N GLN A 171 -19.85 18.00 38.25
CA GLN A 171 -19.60 19.35 37.78
C GLN A 171 -18.24 19.34 37.09
N ARG A 172 -18.23 19.64 35.78
CA ARG A 172 -17.00 19.87 35.03
C ARG A 172 -16.26 21.03 35.67
N SER A 173 -15.04 20.80 36.16
CA SER A 173 -14.13 21.90 36.47
C SER A 173 -13.92 22.77 35.22
N PRO A 174 -13.79 24.09 35.35
CA PRO A 174 -13.48 24.98 34.24
C PRO A 174 -12.17 24.53 33.57
N PRO A 175 -12.00 24.75 32.25
CA PRO A 175 -10.82 24.30 31.52
C PRO A 175 -9.58 25.05 32.01
N GLY A 176 -8.77 24.39 32.84
CA GLY A 176 -7.41 24.82 33.17
C GLY A 176 -6.51 24.60 31.95
N GLN A 177 -5.81 25.66 31.55
CA GLN A 177 -4.90 25.66 30.41
C GLN A 177 -3.61 24.87 30.72
N HIS A 178 -3.06 24.30 29.66
CA HIS A 178 -1.67 23.94 29.37
C HIS A 178 -1.16 22.48 29.45
N GLU A 179 -0.52 22.15 28.31
CA GLU A 179 0.53 21.18 27.97
C GLU A 179 0.22 19.68 27.80
N GLU A 180 0.37 19.30 26.52
CA GLU A 180 0.97 18.10 25.95
C GLU A 180 0.61 16.70 26.48
N GLY A 181 0.09 15.88 25.55
CA GLY A 181 0.32 14.44 25.64
C GLY A 181 -0.69 13.57 24.90
N GLY A 182 -0.29 13.07 23.73
CA GLY A 182 -0.47 11.65 23.47
C GLY A 182 -1.82 11.14 22.95
N LYS A 183 -1.87 11.00 21.62
CA LYS A 183 -2.32 9.81 20.86
C LYS A 183 -3.73 9.22 21.09
N LYS A 184 -4.43 9.22 19.95
CA LYS A 184 -5.16 8.11 19.28
C LYS A 184 -6.43 7.58 19.96
N SER A 185 -7.52 7.61 19.19
CA SER A 185 -8.09 6.41 18.53
C SER A 185 -9.57 6.63 18.21
N GLY A 186 -10.00 6.24 17.03
CA GLY A 186 -11.41 6.28 16.64
C GLY A 186 -11.69 5.53 15.35
N SER A 187 -11.35 4.23 15.29
CA SER A 187 -11.79 3.37 14.20
C SER A 187 -13.20 2.84 14.49
N LYS A 188 -14.09 3.09 13.53
CA LYS A 188 -15.44 2.54 13.44
C LYS A 188 -15.39 1.03 13.16
N ARG A 189 -16.43 0.37 13.68
CA ARG A 189 -16.81 -1.06 13.74
C ARG A 189 -17.18 -1.58 12.33
N ARG A 190 -17.31 -2.86 11.97
CA ARG A 190 -17.40 -4.20 12.61
C ARG A 190 -17.51 -5.23 11.46
N LEU A 191 -17.21 -6.50 11.75
CA LEU A 191 -17.98 -7.73 11.43
C LEU A 191 -17.22 -8.87 12.15
N ALA A 192 -17.75 -9.38 13.27
CA ALA A 192 -18.61 -10.57 13.43
C ALA A 192 -17.77 -11.84 13.64
#